data_AF-A0A4S0IMZ9-F1
#
_entry.id   AF-A0A4S0IMZ9-F1
#
_cell.length_a   1.000
_cell.length_b   1.000
_cell.length_c   1.000
_cell.angle_alpha   90.00
_cell.angle_beta   90.00
_cell.angle_gamma   90.00
#
_symmetry.space_group_name_H-M   'P 1'
#
loop_
_entity.id
_entity.type
_entity.pdbx_description
1 polymer ?
#
loop_
_entity_poly.entity_id
_entity_poly.type
_entity_poly.pdbx_seq_one_letter_code
_entity_poly.pdbx_strand_id
1 'polypeptide(L)'
;RRILRLGAAAQSDVAASAPSRGARLLASVAVLAVPLLSWGLYGVLGSPELPSQPLAERLAKNPADSSVDELVARAEAHLAANPSDGKGWDVLAPIYLRLQRFPDAVTAYRNAIRLDGD
;
A
#
# COMPACT_ATOMS: atom_id res chain seq x y z
N ARG A 1 22.68 -32.27 48.83
CA ARG A 1 23.09 -31.91 47.44
C ARG A 1 22.45 -32.88 46.44
N ARG A 2 21.20 -32.66 45.99
CA ARG A 2 20.51 -33.60 45.07
C ARG A 2 19.42 -32.96 44.19
N ILE A 3 19.53 -31.68 43.85
CA ILE A 3 18.45 -30.94 43.13
C ILE A 3 18.89 -30.20 41.85
N LEU A 4 19.99 -30.60 41.19
CA LEU A 4 20.45 -29.93 39.95
C LEU A 4 20.68 -30.86 38.75
N ARG A 5 19.94 -31.96 38.62
CA ARG A 5 20.01 -32.82 37.42
C ARG A 5 18.65 -33.37 37.00
N LEU A 6 17.76 -32.47 36.58
CA LEU A 6 16.59 -32.85 35.77
C LEU A 6 16.37 -31.92 34.55
N GLY A 7 17.14 -30.84 34.40
CA GLY A 7 17.06 -29.95 33.23
C GLY A 7 17.93 -30.37 32.04
N ALA A 8 18.75 -31.41 32.16
CA ALA A 8 19.72 -31.80 31.13
C ALA A 8 19.27 -33.00 30.25
N ALA A 9 18.08 -33.56 30.49
CA ALA A 9 17.61 -34.76 29.78
C ALA A 9 16.52 -34.49 28.72
N ALA A 10 16.18 -33.22 28.46
CA ALA A 10 15.18 -32.86 27.45
C ALA A 10 15.63 -31.71 26.52
N GLN A 11 16.93 -31.45 26.44
CA GLN A 11 17.49 -30.98 25.18
C GLN A 11 17.82 -32.24 24.41
N SER A 12 16.82 -32.73 23.68
CA SER A 12 17.06 -33.56 22.52
C SER A 12 17.99 -32.75 21.63
N ASP A 13 19.29 -32.99 21.78
CA ASP A 13 20.28 -32.69 20.76
C ASP A 13 19.78 -33.39 19.50
N VAL A 14 19.03 -32.65 18.69
CA VAL A 14 18.88 -32.96 17.28
C VAL A 14 20.28 -32.75 16.73
N ALA A 15 21.13 -33.77 16.88
CA ALA A 15 22.38 -33.86 16.18
C ALA A 15 22.02 -33.68 14.71
N ALA A 16 22.31 -32.50 14.17
CA ALA A 16 22.01 -32.15 12.80
C ALA A 16 22.83 -33.08 11.90
N SER A 17 22.24 -34.22 11.54
CA SER A 17 22.80 -35.09 10.52
C SER A 17 22.99 -34.28 9.26
N ALA A 18 24.19 -34.33 8.69
CA ALA A 18 24.50 -33.61 7.46
C ALA A 18 23.45 -33.99 6.40
N PRO A 19 22.81 -33.01 5.74
CA PRO A 19 21.75 -33.30 4.79
C PRO A 19 22.31 -34.18 3.66
N SER A 20 21.57 -35.24 3.33
CA SER A 20 21.94 -36.18 2.28
C SER A 20 22.12 -35.45 0.94
N ARG A 21 22.92 -36.00 0.02
CA ARG A 21 23.12 -35.41 -1.31
C ARG A 21 21.78 -35.16 -2.03
N GLY A 22 20.80 -36.06 -1.84
CA GLY A 22 19.44 -35.89 -2.35
C GLY A 22 18.70 -34.70 -1.73
N ALA A 23 18.79 -34.50 -0.41
CA ALA A 23 18.21 -33.35 0.26
C ALA A 23 18.84 -32.02 -0.19
N ARG A 24 20.16 -32.00 -0.42
CA ARG A 24 20.86 -30.82 -0.95
C ARG A 24 20.46 -30.49 -2.39
N LEU A 25 20.30 -31.51 -3.24
CA LEU A 25 19.82 -31.35 -4.62
C LEU A 25 18.38 -30.84 -4.67
N LEU A 26 17.48 -31.40 -3.85
CA LEU A 26 16.11 -30.94 -3.73
C LEU A 26 16.04 -29.49 -3.23
N ALA A 27 16.85 -29.13 -2.24
CA ALA A 27 16.95 -27.75 -1.77
C ALA A 27 17.44 -26.80 -2.86
N SER A 28 18.47 -27.18 -3.64
CA SER A 28 18.94 -26.35 -4.75
C SER A 28 17.91 -26.20 -5.86
N VAL A 29 17.16 -27.26 -6.17
CA VAL A 29 16.07 -27.21 -7.17
C VAL A 29 14.95 -26.32 -6.66
N ALA A 30 14.55 -26.43 -5.39
CA ALA A 30 13.51 -25.59 -4.80
C ALA A 30 13.90 -24.10 -4.83
N VAL A 31 15.15 -23.75 -4.53
CA VAL A 31 15.67 -22.38 -4.58
C VAL A 31 15.55 -21.76 -5.98
N LEU A 32 15.71 -22.55 -7.04
CA LEU A 32 15.54 -22.08 -8.43
C LEU A 32 14.09 -22.16 -8.90
N ALA A 33 13.34 -23.17 -8.47
CA ALA A 33 11.96 -23.39 -8.88
C ALA A 33 11.04 -22.27 -8.39
N VAL A 34 11.21 -21.80 -7.16
CA VAL A 34 10.36 -20.73 -6.58
C VAL A 34 10.41 -19.41 -7.38
N PRO A 35 11.59 -18.82 -7.70
CA PRO A 35 11.65 -17.61 -8.51
C PRO A 35 11.23 -17.83 -9.95
N LEU A 36 11.54 -18.99 -10.57
CA LEU A 36 11.11 -19.29 -11.94
C LEU A 36 9.59 -19.44 -12.05
N LEU A 37 8.97 -20.14 -11.09
CA LEU A 37 7.51 -20.25 -11.01
C LEU A 37 6.87 -18.89 -10.74
N SER A 38 7.44 -18.07 -9.85
CA SER A 38 6.95 -16.71 -9.60
C SER A 38 7.00 -15.85 -10.85
N TRP A 39 8.11 -15.88 -11.60
CA TRP A 39 8.23 -15.16 -12.86
C TRP A 39 7.20 -15.66 -13.87
N GLY A 40 7.09 -16.97 -14.06
CA GLY A 40 6.12 -17.57 -14.97
C GLY A 40 4.68 -17.19 -14.63
N LEU A 41 4.28 -17.30 -13.36
CA LEU A 41 2.95 -16.88 -12.91
C LEU A 41 2.74 -15.38 -13.11
N TYR A 42 3.73 -14.54 -12.81
CA TYR A 42 3.63 -13.09 -12.99
C TYR A 42 3.49 -12.71 -14.47
N GLY A 43 4.15 -13.42 -15.38
CA GLY A 43 4.00 -13.20 -16.82
C GLY A 43 2.62 -13.60 -17.37
N VAL A 44 2.00 -14.65 -16.82
CA VAL A 44 0.69 -15.15 -17.28
C VAL A 44 -0.48 -14.40 -16.64
N LEU A 45 -0.38 -14.13 -15.34
CA LEU A 45 -1.49 -13.58 -14.53
C LEU A 45 -1.34 -12.09 -14.23
N GLY A 46 -0.11 -11.58 -14.26
CA GLY A 46 0.21 -10.19 -14.01
C GLY A 46 0.21 -9.36 -15.28
N SER A 47 0.64 -8.12 -15.15
CA SER A 47 0.75 -7.19 -16.26
C SER A 47 2.13 -6.53 -16.21
N PRO A 48 3.21 -7.31 -16.50
CA PRO A 48 4.60 -6.87 -16.35
C PRO A 48 4.93 -5.64 -17.21
N GLU A 49 4.17 -5.45 -18.29
CA GLU A 49 4.32 -4.38 -19.27
C GLU A 49 3.54 -3.11 -18.90
N LEU A 50 2.83 -3.05 -17.76
CA LEU A 50 2.05 -1.85 -17.44
C LEU A 50 2.97 -0.65 -17.18
N PRO A 51 2.93 0.38 -18.06
CA PRO A 51 3.67 1.59 -17.81
C PRO A 51 3.08 2.30 -16.59
N SER A 52 3.93 2.99 -15.84
CA SER A 52 3.47 3.88 -14.78
C SER A 52 2.59 4.98 -15.39
N GLN A 53 1.29 4.99 -15.08
CA GLN A 53 0.39 6.07 -15.52
C GLN A 53 0.58 7.32 -14.64
N PRO A 54 1.02 8.46 -15.20
CA PRO A 54 1.14 9.72 -14.49
C PRO A 54 -0.22 10.26 -14.07
N LEU A 55 -0.25 11.02 -12.96
CA LEU A 55 -1.49 11.56 -12.37
C LEU A 55 -2.33 12.37 -13.38
N ALA A 56 -1.67 13.13 -14.26
CA ALA A 56 -2.34 13.93 -15.29
C ALA A 56 -3.16 13.09 -16.28
N GLU A 57 -2.67 11.91 -16.69
CA GLU A 57 -3.40 11.02 -17.61
C GLU A 57 -4.61 10.37 -16.94
N ARG A 58 -4.52 10.09 -15.64
CA ARG A 58 -5.67 9.59 -14.85
C ARG A 58 -6.76 10.64 -14.73
N LEU A 59 -6.37 11.89 -14.48
CA LEU A 59 -7.28 13.04 -14.42
C LEU A 59 -7.92 13.38 -15.77
N ALA A 60 -7.46 12.84 -16.90
CA ALA A 60 -8.08 12.99 -18.22
C ALA A 60 -9.18 11.94 -18.51
N LYS A 61 -9.27 10.87 -17.72
CA LYS A 61 -10.31 9.84 -17.86
C LYS A 61 -11.67 10.32 -17.36
N ASN A 62 -12.72 9.71 -17.91
CA ASN A 62 -14.11 10.04 -17.66
C ASN A 62 -14.40 10.06 -16.14
N PRO A 63 -14.93 11.16 -15.56
CA PRO A 63 -15.11 11.30 -14.10
C PRO A 63 -15.98 10.20 -13.46
N ALA A 64 -16.79 9.50 -14.26
CA ALA A 64 -17.65 8.41 -13.82
C ALA A 64 -16.88 7.13 -13.42
N ASP A 65 -15.67 6.93 -13.95
CA ASP A 65 -14.80 5.78 -13.65
C ASP A 65 -13.64 6.15 -12.71
N SER A 66 -13.56 7.41 -12.28
CA SER A 66 -12.47 7.91 -11.43
C SER A 66 -12.63 7.44 -9.99
N SER A 67 -11.52 7.08 -9.37
CA SER A 67 -11.49 6.81 -7.93
C SER A 67 -11.81 8.09 -7.14
N VAL A 68 -12.26 7.94 -5.89
CA VAL A 68 -12.52 9.08 -5.00
C VAL A 68 -11.27 9.97 -4.86
N ASP A 69 -10.08 9.37 -4.84
CA ASP A 69 -8.81 10.10 -4.79
C ASP A 69 -8.54 10.95 -6.04
N GLU A 70 -8.88 10.45 -7.24
CA GLU A 70 -8.76 11.21 -8.48
C GLU A 70 -9.74 12.38 -8.53
N LEU A 71 -10.97 12.19 -8.03
CA LEU A 71 -11.95 13.27 -7.92
C LEU A 71 -11.49 14.36 -6.94
N VAL A 72 -10.92 13.97 -5.80
CA VAL A 72 -10.32 14.89 -4.84
C VAL A 72 -9.15 15.64 -5.48
N ALA A 73 -8.25 14.97 -6.18
CA ALA A 73 -7.12 15.62 -6.84
C ALA A 73 -7.57 16.63 -7.91
N ARG A 74 -8.65 16.33 -8.65
CA ARG A 74 -9.24 17.28 -9.61
C ARG A 74 -9.83 18.51 -8.90
N ALA A 75 -10.52 18.29 -7.78
CA ALA A 75 -11.08 19.38 -6.97
C ALA A 75 -9.98 20.23 -6.33
N GLU A 76 -8.90 19.62 -5.83
CA GLU A 76 -7.70 20.31 -5.33
C GLU A 76 -7.05 21.17 -6.43
N ALA A 77 -6.92 20.64 -7.65
CA ALA A 77 -6.41 21.40 -8.79
C ALA A 77 -7.31 22.59 -9.15
N HIS A 78 -8.63 22.43 -9.05
CA HIS A 78 -9.57 23.52 -9.25
C HIS A 78 -9.43 24.61 -8.18
N LEU A 79 -9.35 24.22 -6.91
CA LEU A 79 -9.13 25.14 -5.78
C LEU A 79 -7.76 25.82 -5.83
N ALA A 80 -6.73 25.14 -6.36
CA ALA A 80 -5.43 25.75 -6.59
C ALA A 80 -5.50 26.88 -7.63
N ALA A 81 -6.35 26.73 -8.65
CA ALA A 81 -6.62 27.79 -9.62
C ALA A 81 -7.54 28.89 -9.07
N ASN A 82 -8.50 28.52 -8.22
CA ASN A 82 -9.49 29.42 -7.62
C ASN A 82 -9.50 29.31 -6.08
N PRO A 83 -8.48 29.85 -5.39
CA PRO A 83 -8.32 29.66 -3.93
C PRO A 83 -9.40 30.36 -3.09
N SER A 84 -10.16 31.28 -3.69
CA SER A 84 -11.26 32.01 -3.06
C SER A 84 -12.62 31.32 -3.17
N ASP A 85 -12.70 30.09 -3.71
CA ASP A 85 -13.94 29.33 -3.81
C ASP A 85 -14.30 28.67 -2.46
N GLY A 86 -15.02 29.42 -1.60
CA GLY A 86 -15.47 28.96 -0.28
C GLY A 86 -16.31 27.69 -0.35
N LYS A 87 -17.23 27.62 -1.32
CA LYS A 87 -18.09 26.45 -1.56
C LYS A 87 -17.27 25.21 -1.93
N GLY A 88 -16.23 25.39 -2.74
CA GLY A 88 -15.30 24.30 -3.08
C GLY A 88 -14.58 23.76 -1.84
N TRP A 89 -14.17 24.64 -0.92
CA TRP A 89 -13.58 24.23 0.36
C TRP A 89 -14.58 23.50 1.28
N ASP A 90 -15.85 23.94 1.32
CA ASP A 90 -16.89 23.33 2.14
C ASP A 90 -17.24 21.90 1.69
N VAL A 91 -17.25 21.65 0.38
CA VAL A 91 -17.47 20.30 -0.19
C VAL A 91 -16.30 19.37 0.08
N LEU A 92 -15.06 19.87 0.03
CA LEU A 92 -13.85 19.04 0.17
C LEU A 92 -13.60 18.60 1.63
N ALA A 93 -13.95 19.45 2.59
CA ALA A 93 -13.70 19.23 4.01
C ALA A 93 -14.29 17.90 4.58
N PRO A 94 -15.57 17.54 4.35
CA PRO A 94 -16.13 16.27 4.82
C PRO A 94 -15.55 15.06 4.06
N ILE A 95 -15.09 15.24 2.82
CA ILE A 95 -14.44 14.17 2.05
C ILE A 95 -13.09 13.83 2.69
N TYR A 96 -12.29 14.84 3.05
CA TYR A 96 -11.04 14.62 3.77
C TYR A 96 -11.24 13.91 5.12
N LEU A 97 -12.32 14.20 5.85
CA LEU A 97 -12.66 13.46 7.08
C LEU A 97 -12.92 11.98 6.81
N ARG A 98 -13.67 11.66 5.76
CA ARG A 98 -13.96 10.26 5.38
C ARG A 98 -12.71 9.51 4.95
N LEU A 99 -11.76 10.21 4.33
CA LEU A 99 -10.45 9.69 3.95
C LEU A 99 -9.44 9.68 5.11
N GLN A 100 -9.85 10.04 6.33
CA GLN A 100 -8.98 10.17 7.51
C GLN A 100 -7.80 11.14 7.32
N ARG A 101 -7.92 12.08 6.37
CA ARG A 101 -6.95 13.17 6.11
C ARG A 101 -7.26 14.37 7.00
N PHE A 102 -7.14 14.20 8.32
CA PHE A 102 -7.54 15.21 9.30
C PHE A 102 -6.84 16.58 9.14
N PRO A 103 -5.52 16.67 8.87
CA PRO A 103 -4.86 17.98 8.68
C PRO A 103 -5.44 18.79 7.51
N ASP A 104 -5.75 18.10 6.41
CA ASP A 104 -6.31 18.72 5.20
C ASP A 104 -7.76 19.15 5.44
N ALA A 105 -8.54 18.33 6.15
CA ALA A 105 -9.91 18.68 6.56
C ALA A 105 -9.96 19.95 7.40
N VAL A 106 -9.03 20.11 8.37
CA VAL A 106 -8.94 21.33 9.20
C VAL A 106 -8.66 22.56 8.34
N THR A 107 -7.76 22.43 7.37
CA THR A 107 -7.40 23.52 6.46
C THR A 107 -8.57 23.89 5.55
N ALA A 108 -9.27 22.90 5.01
CA ALA A 108 -10.45 23.10 4.18
C ALA A 108 -11.58 23.81 4.95
N TYR A 109 -11.94 23.32 6.15
CA TYR A 109 -12.95 23.97 6.99
C TYR A 109 -12.59 25.42 7.35
N ARG A 110 -11.31 25.71 7.67
CA ARG A 110 -10.88 27.08 7.94
C ARG A 110 -11.07 28.00 6.74
N ASN A 111 -10.71 27.51 5.54
CA ASN A 111 -10.90 28.31 4.32
C ASN A 111 -12.37 28.50 3.97
N ALA A 112 -13.19 27.46 4.10
CA ALA A 112 -14.63 27.55 3.90
C ALA A 112 -15.25 28.62 4.83
N ILE A 113 -14.98 28.55 6.14
CA ILE A 113 -15.49 29.53 7.12
C ILE A 113 -14.98 30.94 6.82
N ARG A 114 -13.71 31.09 6.39
CA ARG A 114 -13.13 32.39 6.06
C ARG A 114 -13.76 33.03 4.82
N LEU A 115 -14.26 32.23 3.88
CA LEU A 115 -14.73 32.67 2.57
C LEU A 115 -16.26 32.75 2.47
N ASP A 116 -16.99 31.88 3.18
CA ASP A 116 -18.46 31.80 3.19
C ASP A 116 -19.08 32.31 4.52
N GLY A 117 -18.26 32.79 5.46
CA GLY A 117 -18.70 33.25 6.78
C GLY A 117 -19.26 34.68 6.86
N ASP A 118 -19.50 35.33 5.72
CA ASP A 118 -20.17 36.64 5.59
C ASP A 118 -21.65 36.46 5.19
#